data_AF-K1SE80-F1
#
_entry.id   AF-K1SE80-F1
#
_cell.length_a   1.000
_cell.length_b   1.000
_cell.length_c   1.000
_cell.angle_alpha   90.00
_cell.angle_beta   90.00
_cell.angle_gamma   90.00
#
_symmetry.space_group_name_H-M   'P 1'
#
loop_
_entity.id
_entity.type
_entity.pdbx_description
1 polymer ?
#
loop_
_entity_poly.entity_id
_entity_poly.type
_entity_poly.pdbx_seq_one_letter_code
_entity_poly.pdbx_strand_id
1 'polypeptide(L)'
;YRYHICARCNTRVGEDIPKLRDHTWDSGIVTTKPDCIHAGVRTYTCTDCGATKTETIPATGEHTFVAKEIPATCTTGGYILCTCSVCGTTQRYDASEPLGHKWNSGTVTTKPTEDMAGVRTYTCTVCGDTKTETIPATGVHMHTWQLTKRAPATCTEDGYDLYTCAKCGAVEHRNEVAAFGHKMNAGEVVIKPTATTSGVRVYTCSVCGETKAETIPATGLPSVCPGG
;
A
#
# COMPACT_ATOMS: atom_id res chain seq x y z
N TYR A 1 -49.16 28.71 -48.98
CA TYR A 1 -50.36 29.53 -49.23
C TYR A 1 -49.93 30.91 -49.68
N ARG A 2 -50.36 31.39 -50.85
CA ARG A 2 -50.12 32.76 -51.30
C ARG A 2 -51.48 33.39 -51.63
N TYR A 3 -51.70 34.64 -51.23
CA TYR A 3 -52.94 35.35 -51.54
C TYR A 3 -52.63 36.69 -52.20
N HIS A 4 -53.57 37.14 -53.02
CA HIS A 4 -53.59 38.51 -53.52
C HIS A 4 -54.99 39.11 -53.29
N ILE A 5 -55.05 40.43 -53.19
CA ILE A 5 -56.31 41.16 -52.99
C ILE A 5 -56.73 41.69 -54.36
N CYS A 6 -57.93 41.34 -54.81
CA CYS A 6 -58.46 41.83 -56.07
C CYS A 6 -58.71 43.34 -55.98
N ALA A 7 -57.98 44.15 -56.75
CA ALA A 7 -58.06 45.61 -56.70
C ALA A 7 -59.42 46.19 -57.13
N ARG A 8 -60.32 45.37 -57.69
CA ARG A 8 -61.63 45.81 -58.20
C ARG A 8 -62.80 45.53 -57.25
N CYS A 9 -62.71 44.50 -56.40
CA CYS A 9 -63.77 44.11 -55.46
C CYS A 9 -63.26 43.86 -54.02
N ASN A 10 -61.97 44.13 -53.76
CA ASN A 10 -61.28 44.01 -52.48
C ASN A 10 -61.37 42.64 -51.78
N THR A 11 -61.82 41.60 -52.50
CA THR A 11 -61.90 40.24 -51.98
C THR A 11 -60.52 39.61 -51.95
N ARG A 12 -60.20 38.91 -50.84
CA ARG A 12 -58.94 38.19 -50.66
C ARG A 12 -59.04 36.85 -51.38
N VAL A 13 -58.31 36.70 -52.48
CA VAL A 13 -58.26 35.45 -53.25
C VAL A 13 -56.99 34.71 -52.84
N GLY A 14 -57.17 33.60 -52.13
CA GLY A 14 -56.08 32.70 -51.77
C GLY A 14 -55.96 31.58 -52.77
N GLU A 15 -54.74 31.25 -53.17
CA GLU A 15 -54.43 30.02 -53.90
C GLU A 15 -53.66 29.10 -52.94
N ASP A 16 -54.17 27.88 -52.79
CA ASP A 16 -53.38 26.82 -52.16
C ASP A 16 -52.16 26.58 -53.05
N ILE A 17 -50.97 26.84 -52.51
CA ILE A 17 -49.74 26.46 -53.19
C ILE A 17 -49.80 24.93 -53.30
N PRO A 18 -49.68 24.35 -54.50
CA PRO A 18 -49.66 22.90 -54.66
C PRO A 18 -48.69 22.30 -53.64
N LYS A 19 -49.13 21.24 -52.96
CA LYS A 19 -48.26 20.42 -52.10
C LYS A 19 -46.97 20.21 -52.88
N LEU A 20 -45.82 20.62 -52.31
CA LEU A 20 -44.53 20.57 -53.02
C LEU A 20 -44.45 19.22 -53.75
N ARG A 21 -44.16 19.25 -55.05
CA ARG A 21 -43.87 18.04 -55.84
C ARG A 21 -42.94 17.16 -55.01
N ASP A 22 -43.22 15.86 -54.99
CA ASP A 22 -42.30 14.89 -54.41
C ASP A 22 -40.91 15.13 -55.00
N HIS A 23 -39.90 15.19 -54.14
CA HIS A 23 -38.53 15.47 -54.56
C HIS A 23 -38.02 14.36 -55.49
N THR A 24 -37.55 14.74 -56.68
CA THR A 24 -36.73 13.87 -57.53
C THR A 24 -35.30 13.88 -57.01
N TRP A 25 -34.89 12.80 -56.34
CA TRP A 25 -33.54 12.65 -55.77
C TRP A 25 -32.57 12.07 -56.80
N ASP A 26 -31.31 12.51 -56.77
CA ASP A 26 -30.22 11.87 -57.49
C ASP A 26 -29.88 10.47 -56.92
N SER A 27 -28.85 9.83 -57.48
CA SER A 27 -28.36 8.53 -57.00
C SER A 27 -27.69 8.58 -55.61
N GLY A 28 -27.52 9.77 -55.04
CA GLY A 28 -26.74 10.02 -53.84
C GLY A 28 -25.24 9.89 -54.07
N ILE A 29 -24.47 10.63 -53.26
CA ILE A 29 -23.00 10.59 -53.23
C ILE A 29 -22.56 10.25 -51.81
N VAL A 30 -21.57 9.35 -51.67
CA VAL A 30 -20.95 9.06 -50.37
C VAL A 30 -20.09 10.25 -49.99
N THR A 31 -20.55 11.05 -49.03
CA THR A 31 -19.89 12.27 -48.55
C THR A 31 -18.93 11.97 -47.40
N THR A 32 -19.18 10.91 -46.64
CA THR A 32 -18.25 10.36 -45.63
C THR A 32 -18.21 8.85 -45.80
N LYS A 33 -17.03 8.28 -46.05
CA LYS A 33 -16.88 6.83 -46.14
C LYS A 33 -16.99 6.22 -44.74
N PRO A 34 -17.68 5.08 -44.56
CA PRO A 34 -17.63 4.36 -43.31
C PRO A 34 -16.22 3.83 -43.08
N ASP A 35 -15.83 3.71 -41.81
CA ASP A 35 -14.65 2.97 -41.39
C ASP A 35 -15.06 1.80 -40.47
N CYS A 36 -14.09 1.16 -39.83
CA CYS A 36 -14.33 0.00 -38.97
C CYS A 36 -15.25 0.27 -37.77
N ILE A 37 -15.33 1.52 -37.27
CA ILE A 37 -16.16 1.87 -36.10
C ILE A 37 -17.08 3.08 -36.33
N HIS A 38 -16.78 3.93 -37.31
CA HIS A 38 -17.58 5.09 -37.66
C HIS A 38 -18.45 4.80 -38.87
N ALA A 39 -19.74 5.08 -38.73
CA ALA A 39 -20.68 5.05 -39.83
C ALA A 39 -20.33 6.13 -40.88
N GLY A 40 -20.57 5.82 -42.15
CA GLY A 40 -20.48 6.76 -43.25
C GLY A 40 -21.79 7.49 -43.49
N VAL A 41 -21.77 8.42 -44.44
CA VAL A 41 -22.92 9.21 -44.84
C VAL A 41 -23.03 9.24 -46.35
N ARG A 42 -24.23 8.94 -46.86
CA ARG A 42 -24.63 9.21 -48.24
C ARG A 42 -25.58 10.41 -48.26
N THR A 43 -25.30 11.37 -49.13
CA THR A 43 -26.12 12.57 -49.30
C THR A 43 -26.80 12.53 -50.66
N TYR A 44 -28.12 12.69 -50.66
CA TYR A 44 -28.95 12.79 -51.86
C TYR A 44 -29.30 14.26 -52.12
N THR A 45 -29.23 14.69 -53.37
CA THR A 45 -29.59 16.06 -53.78
C THR A 45 -30.80 16.03 -54.70
N CYS A 46 -31.79 16.88 -54.43
CA CYS A 46 -32.95 17.03 -55.30
C CYS A 46 -32.54 17.78 -56.57
N THR A 47 -32.75 17.15 -57.74
CA THR A 47 -32.35 17.73 -59.03
C THR A 47 -33.16 18.96 -59.41
N ASP A 48 -34.34 19.15 -58.82
CA ASP A 48 -35.27 20.23 -59.13
C ASP A 48 -35.07 21.48 -58.26
N CYS A 49 -34.60 21.35 -57.02
CA CYS A 49 -34.53 22.47 -56.07
C CYS A 49 -33.27 22.53 -55.18
N GLY A 50 -32.37 21.54 -55.27
CA GLY A 50 -31.13 21.52 -54.49
C GLY A 50 -31.28 21.16 -53.00
N ALA A 51 -32.50 20.85 -52.53
CA ALA A 51 -32.70 20.30 -51.18
C ALA A 51 -31.88 19.00 -51.01
N THR A 52 -31.43 18.72 -49.78
CA THR A 52 -30.61 17.53 -49.49
C THR A 52 -31.22 16.67 -48.39
N LYS A 53 -31.02 15.35 -48.47
CA LYS A 53 -31.27 14.41 -47.36
C LYS A 53 -30.09 13.45 -47.20
N THR A 54 -29.95 12.87 -46.01
CA THR A 54 -28.84 11.95 -45.70
C THR A 54 -29.34 10.56 -45.32
N GLU A 55 -28.53 9.56 -45.63
CA GLU A 55 -28.69 8.18 -45.19
C GLU A 55 -27.39 7.70 -44.54
N THR A 56 -27.53 7.02 -43.40
CA THR A 56 -26.39 6.46 -42.66
C THR A 56 -25.93 5.17 -43.33
N ILE A 57 -24.63 5.07 -43.58
CA ILE A 57 -23.98 3.83 -44.03
C ILE A 57 -23.37 3.18 -42.78
N PRO A 58 -23.74 1.94 -42.42
CA PRO A 58 -23.14 1.27 -41.28
C PRO A 58 -21.61 1.23 -41.33
N ALA A 59 -20.97 1.28 -40.17
CA ALA A 59 -19.54 1.01 -40.06
C ALA A 59 -19.23 -0.38 -40.65
N THR A 60 -18.06 -0.55 -41.25
CA THR A 60 -17.72 -1.80 -41.94
C THR A 60 -17.53 -2.96 -40.96
N GLY A 61 -17.09 -2.68 -39.72
CA GLY A 61 -16.66 -3.70 -38.77
C GLY A 61 -15.37 -4.43 -39.18
N GLU A 62 -14.81 -4.11 -40.34
CA GLU A 62 -13.61 -4.76 -40.89
C GLU A 62 -12.37 -4.04 -40.38
N HIS A 63 -11.61 -4.71 -39.50
CA HIS A 63 -10.37 -4.17 -38.97
C HIS A 63 -9.16 -4.65 -39.78
N THR A 64 -8.29 -3.71 -40.17
CA THR A 64 -6.96 -4.01 -40.72
C THR A 64 -5.90 -3.91 -39.64
N PHE A 65 -5.51 -5.06 -39.08
CA PHE A 65 -4.54 -5.12 -37.98
C PHE A 65 -3.09 -5.16 -38.48
N VAL A 66 -2.22 -4.42 -37.78
CA VAL A 66 -0.76 -4.51 -37.89
C VAL A 66 -0.23 -5.21 -36.64
N ALA A 67 0.51 -6.30 -36.83
CA ALA A 67 1.09 -7.07 -35.75
C ALA A 67 2.47 -6.53 -35.35
N LYS A 68 2.73 -6.47 -34.04
CA LYS A 68 4.03 -6.18 -33.45
C LYS A 68 4.38 -7.25 -32.42
N GLU A 69 5.52 -7.90 -32.61
CA GLU A 69 6.04 -8.86 -31.64
C GLU A 69 6.75 -8.13 -30.49
N ILE A 70 6.39 -8.50 -29.27
CA ILE A 70 7.06 -8.05 -28.05
C ILE A 70 7.74 -9.28 -27.44
N PRO A 71 9.08 -9.31 -27.38
CA PRO A 71 9.80 -10.48 -26.91
C PRO A 71 9.56 -10.73 -25.42
N ALA A 72 9.72 -12.00 -25.02
CA ALA A 72 9.70 -12.38 -23.62
C ALA A 72 10.85 -11.73 -22.83
N THR A 73 10.61 -11.55 -21.53
CA THR A 73 11.60 -11.12 -20.54
C THR A 73 11.80 -12.23 -19.50
N CYS A 74 12.62 -12.01 -18.47
CA CYS A 74 12.80 -12.98 -17.40
C CYS A 74 11.50 -13.31 -16.64
N THR A 75 10.58 -12.36 -16.53
CA THR A 75 9.37 -12.48 -15.68
C THR A 75 8.07 -12.40 -16.47
N THR A 76 8.09 -11.86 -17.68
CA THR A 76 6.90 -11.69 -18.53
C THR A 76 7.08 -12.43 -19.84
N GLY A 77 6.07 -13.22 -20.22
CA GLY A 77 6.02 -13.89 -21.52
C GLY A 77 5.97 -12.91 -22.69
N GLY A 78 6.48 -13.34 -23.83
CA GLY A 78 6.40 -12.57 -25.07
C GLY A 78 4.99 -12.65 -25.66
N TYR A 79 4.56 -11.61 -26.35
CA TYR A 79 3.21 -11.53 -26.93
C TYR A 79 3.22 -10.77 -28.24
N ILE A 80 2.18 -11.01 -29.05
CA ILE A 80 1.91 -10.27 -30.28
C ILE A 80 0.82 -9.25 -30.00
N LEU A 81 1.10 -7.99 -30.30
CA LEU A 81 0.14 -6.90 -30.23
C LEU A 81 -0.35 -6.55 -31.64
N CYS A 82 -1.61 -6.80 -31.91
CA CYS A 82 -2.28 -6.45 -33.15
C CYS A 82 -3.02 -5.12 -32.96
N THR A 83 -2.65 -4.09 -33.72
CA THR A 83 -3.29 -2.76 -33.64
C THR A 83 -3.98 -2.44 -34.96
N CYS A 84 -5.27 -2.10 -34.91
CA CYS A 84 -5.99 -1.68 -36.10
C CYS A 84 -5.41 -0.35 -36.61
N SER A 85 -4.95 -0.33 -37.86
CA SER A 85 -4.34 0.84 -38.48
C SER A 85 -5.32 2.00 -38.70
N VAL A 86 -6.63 1.73 -38.62
CA VAL A 86 -7.69 2.71 -38.87
C VAL A 86 -8.23 3.30 -37.56
N CYS A 87 -8.66 2.47 -36.60
CA CYS A 87 -9.26 2.95 -35.35
C CYS A 87 -8.38 2.81 -34.10
N GLY A 88 -7.21 2.18 -34.19
CA GLY A 88 -6.31 2.00 -33.05
C GLY A 88 -6.73 0.92 -32.04
N THR A 89 -7.84 0.20 -32.25
CA THR A 89 -8.23 -0.94 -31.39
C THR A 89 -7.10 -1.97 -31.36
N THR A 90 -6.77 -2.44 -30.16
CA THR A 90 -5.68 -3.41 -29.95
C THR A 90 -6.20 -4.78 -29.53
N GLN A 91 -5.55 -5.83 -30.01
CA GLN A 91 -5.72 -7.20 -29.56
C GLN A 91 -4.35 -7.77 -29.18
N ARG A 92 -4.30 -8.54 -28.09
CA ARG A 92 -3.07 -9.17 -27.60
C ARG A 92 -3.22 -10.68 -27.62
N TYR A 93 -2.19 -11.37 -28.09
CA TYR A 93 -2.08 -12.82 -28.08
C TYR A 93 -0.77 -13.23 -27.43
N ASP A 94 -0.81 -14.06 -26.41
CA ASP A 94 0.41 -14.58 -25.79
C ASP A 94 1.13 -15.52 -26.77
N ALA A 95 2.45 -15.35 -26.89
CA ALA A 95 3.28 -16.03 -27.87
C ALA A 95 4.35 -16.92 -27.25
N SER A 96 4.75 -16.64 -26.00
CA SER A 96 5.74 -17.43 -25.28
C SER A 96 5.62 -17.20 -23.77
N GLU A 97 6.05 -18.18 -22.99
CA GLU A 97 6.23 -18.07 -21.54
C GLU A 97 7.42 -17.14 -21.19
N PRO A 98 7.51 -16.65 -19.93
CA PRO A 98 8.70 -15.95 -19.45
C PRO A 98 9.98 -16.78 -19.64
N LEU A 99 11.09 -16.13 -19.97
CA LEU A 99 12.38 -16.79 -20.18
C LEU A 99 12.97 -17.38 -18.89
N GLY A 100 12.50 -16.91 -17.73
CA GLY A 100 13.12 -17.19 -16.45
C GLY A 100 14.46 -16.46 -16.27
N HIS A 101 15.01 -16.59 -15.07
CA HIS A 101 16.31 -15.99 -14.74
C HIS A 101 17.47 -16.91 -15.10
N LYS A 102 18.48 -16.36 -15.78
CA LYS A 102 19.76 -17.01 -16.04
C LYS A 102 20.80 -16.55 -15.01
N TRP A 103 20.83 -17.23 -13.87
CA TRP A 103 21.74 -16.93 -12.77
C TRP A 103 23.21 -17.18 -13.14
N ASN A 104 24.11 -16.30 -12.68
CA ASN A 104 25.56 -16.55 -12.72
C ASN A 104 25.97 -17.64 -11.71
N SER A 105 27.27 -17.89 -11.56
CA SER A 105 27.81 -18.87 -10.60
C SER A 105 27.64 -18.48 -9.11
N GLY A 106 27.12 -17.28 -8.85
CA GLY A 106 27.09 -16.68 -7.53
C GLY A 106 28.45 -16.13 -7.11
N THR A 107 28.42 -15.16 -6.19
CA THR A 107 29.59 -14.58 -5.53
C THR A 107 29.36 -14.59 -4.03
N VAL A 108 30.38 -14.98 -3.26
CA VAL A 108 30.32 -14.88 -1.80
C VAL A 108 30.41 -13.41 -1.43
N THR A 109 29.29 -12.84 -0.99
CA THR A 109 29.18 -11.42 -0.61
C THR A 109 29.45 -11.23 0.88
N THR A 110 29.12 -12.23 1.69
CA THR A 110 29.51 -12.30 3.10
C THR A 110 30.18 -13.65 3.35
N LYS A 111 31.44 -13.63 3.78
CA LYS A 111 32.15 -14.87 4.12
C LYS A 111 31.58 -15.44 5.43
N PRO A 112 31.27 -16.75 5.51
CA PRO A 112 30.88 -17.36 6.78
C PRO A 112 32.03 -17.28 7.79
N THR A 113 31.68 -17.11 9.07
CA THR A 113 32.59 -17.25 10.21
C THR A 113 32.29 -18.56 10.94
N GLU A 114 32.99 -18.83 12.05
CA GLU A 114 32.72 -20.00 12.89
C GLU A 114 31.34 -19.96 13.54
N ASP A 115 30.72 -18.80 13.71
CA ASP A 115 29.47 -18.61 14.46
C ASP A 115 28.40 -17.85 13.67
N MET A 116 28.73 -17.33 12.49
CA MET A 116 27.80 -16.62 11.62
C MET A 116 27.80 -17.24 10.22
N ALA A 117 26.59 -17.47 9.71
CA ALA A 117 26.40 -17.88 8.33
C ALA A 117 26.87 -16.78 7.36
N GLY A 118 27.45 -17.20 6.25
CA GLY A 118 27.78 -16.33 5.13
C GLY A 118 26.62 -16.19 4.15
N VAL A 119 26.83 -15.41 3.10
CA VAL A 119 25.85 -15.18 2.04
C VAL A 119 26.53 -15.31 0.68
N ARG A 120 25.91 -16.07 -0.21
CA ARG A 120 26.22 -16.09 -1.64
C ARG A 120 25.11 -15.37 -2.39
N THR A 121 25.47 -14.39 -3.21
CA THR A 121 24.54 -13.65 -4.06
C THR A 121 24.70 -14.10 -5.50
N TYR A 122 23.58 -14.45 -6.13
CA TYR A 122 23.48 -14.76 -7.56
C TYR A 122 22.86 -13.57 -8.29
N THR A 123 23.34 -13.30 -9.50
CA THR A 123 22.84 -12.22 -10.36
C THR A 123 22.40 -12.80 -11.69
N CYS A 124 21.20 -12.45 -12.15
CA CYS A 124 20.71 -12.82 -13.46
C CYS A 124 21.51 -12.05 -14.53
N THR A 125 22.12 -12.78 -15.45
CA THR A 125 22.97 -12.20 -16.50
C THR A 125 22.18 -11.49 -17.61
N VAL A 126 20.85 -11.60 -17.60
CA VAL A 126 19.96 -10.98 -18.58
C VAL A 126 19.33 -9.70 -18.05
N CYS A 127 18.75 -9.71 -16.84
CA CYS A 127 18.01 -8.58 -16.28
C CYS A 127 18.68 -7.91 -15.06
N GLY A 128 19.71 -8.51 -14.47
CA GLY A 128 20.39 -7.96 -13.28
C GLY A 128 19.71 -8.27 -11.94
N ASP A 129 18.55 -8.92 -11.92
CA ASP A 129 17.91 -9.35 -10.67
C ASP A 129 18.84 -10.21 -9.83
N THR A 130 18.63 -10.20 -8.51
CA THR A 130 19.48 -10.93 -7.57
C THR A 130 18.69 -11.87 -6.67
N LYS A 131 19.30 -13.01 -6.32
CA LYS A 131 18.82 -13.89 -5.24
C LYS A 131 19.98 -14.29 -4.33
N THR A 132 19.68 -14.66 -3.10
CA THR A 132 20.69 -15.04 -2.10
C THR A 132 20.53 -16.47 -1.63
N GLU A 133 21.64 -17.07 -1.24
CA GLU A 133 21.71 -18.37 -0.58
C GLU A 133 22.59 -18.25 0.67
N THR A 134 22.12 -18.83 1.76
CA THR A 134 22.87 -18.88 3.02
C THR A 134 24.01 -19.89 2.90
N ILE A 135 25.22 -19.47 3.23
CA ILE A 135 26.37 -20.36 3.40
C ILE A 135 26.45 -20.71 4.88
N PRO A 136 26.36 -21.98 5.30
CA PRO A 136 26.46 -22.34 6.71
C PRO A 136 27.75 -21.81 7.35
N ALA A 137 27.69 -21.52 8.66
CA ALA A 137 28.86 -21.20 9.45
C ALA A 137 29.93 -22.31 9.32
N THR A 138 31.21 -21.96 9.37
CA THR A 138 32.31 -22.90 9.10
C THR A 138 32.56 -23.90 10.22
N GLY A 139 31.90 -23.76 11.37
CA GLY A 139 32.07 -24.69 12.48
C GLY A 139 31.08 -24.43 13.62
N VAL A 140 31.31 -25.14 14.71
CA VAL A 140 30.78 -24.85 16.03
C VAL A 140 32.00 -24.89 16.94
N HIS A 141 32.38 -23.77 17.54
CA HIS A 141 33.45 -23.82 18.53
C HIS A 141 32.84 -24.20 19.89
N MET A 142 33.56 -25.02 20.65
CA MET A 142 33.16 -25.32 22.01
C MET A 142 33.34 -24.08 22.87
N HIS A 143 32.27 -23.63 23.51
CA HIS A 143 32.35 -22.50 24.41
C HIS A 143 33.14 -22.88 25.66
N THR A 144 34.29 -22.24 25.83
CA THR A 144 35.02 -22.24 27.10
C THR A 144 34.62 -20.99 27.86
N TRP A 145 33.63 -21.15 28.74
CA TRP A 145 33.01 -20.06 29.49
C TRP A 145 33.88 -19.63 30.66
N GLN A 146 34.21 -18.34 30.73
CA GLN A 146 34.92 -17.76 31.87
C GLN A 146 34.03 -16.73 32.56
N LEU A 147 34.00 -16.76 33.89
CA LEU A 147 33.29 -15.76 34.69
C LEU A 147 33.96 -14.40 34.48
N THR A 148 33.23 -13.44 33.92
CA THR A 148 33.74 -12.09 33.64
C THR A 148 33.11 -11.02 34.52
N LYS A 149 31.92 -11.25 35.07
CA LYS A 149 31.26 -10.31 36.00
C LYS A 149 30.39 -11.05 36.99
N ARG A 150 30.35 -10.54 38.22
CA ARG A 150 29.34 -10.88 39.22
C ARG A 150 28.56 -9.62 39.60
N ALA A 151 27.25 -9.64 39.37
CA ALA A 151 26.33 -8.62 39.82
C ALA A 151 25.58 -9.18 41.04
N PRO A 152 25.80 -8.66 42.27
CA PRO A 152 25.05 -9.11 43.43
C PRO A 152 23.60 -8.61 43.35
N ALA A 153 22.66 -9.40 43.89
CA ALA A 153 21.26 -8.98 44.00
C ALA A 153 21.11 -7.77 44.93
N THR A 154 20.12 -6.92 44.65
CA THR A 154 19.79 -5.73 45.44
C THR A 154 18.36 -5.82 45.96
N CYS A 155 17.82 -4.73 46.53
CA CYS A 155 16.42 -4.69 46.93
C CYS A 155 15.46 -4.76 45.74
N THR A 156 15.88 -4.30 44.56
CA THR A 156 15.01 -4.10 43.39
C THR A 156 15.47 -4.83 42.14
N GLU A 157 16.73 -5.26 42.09
CA GLU A 157 17.32 -5.92 40.92
C GLU A 157 17.87 -7.30 41.30
N ASP A 158 17.66 -8.27 40.41
CA ASP A 158 18.21 -9.60 40.53
C ASP A 158 19.74 -9.57 40.36
N GLY A 159 20.43 -10.41 41.11
CA GLY A 159 21.84 -10.69 40.94
C GLY A 159 22.07 -11.79 39.91
N TYR A 160 23.22 -11.78 39.25
CA TYR A 160 23.61 -12.78 38.26
C TYR A 160 25.13 -12.80 38.05
N ASP A 161 25.61 -13.88 37.47
CA ASP A 161 26.96 -14.01 36.94
C ASP A 161 26.95 -13.91 35.40
N LEU A 162 27.88 -13.15 34.82
CA LEU A 162 28.16 -13.19 33.38
C LEU A 162 29.34 -14.09 33.09
N TYR A 163 29.12 -15.04 32.19
CA TYR A 163 30.16 -15.87 31.61
C TYR A 163 30.39 -15.46 30.17
N THR A 164 31.64 -15.20 29.80
CA THR A 164 32.01 -14.83 28.43
C THR A 164 32.86 -15.94 27.81
N CYS A 165 32.55 -16.31 26.56
CA CYS A 165 33.38 -17.22 25.80
C CYS A 165 34.64 -16.48 25.33
N ALA A 166 35.83 -16.97 25.70
CA ALA A 166 37.10 -16.35 25.33
C ALA A 166 37.36 -16.30 23.81
N LYS A 167 36.69 -17.16 23.03
CA LYS A 167 36.91 -17.29 21.59
C LYS A 167 36.02 -16.37 20.75
N CYS A 168 34.72 -16.29 21.06
CA CYS A 168 33.75 -15.50 20.28
C CYS A 168 33.19 -14.28 21.02
N GLY A 169 33.48 -14.12 22.31
CA GLY A 169 32.94 -13.02 23.10
C GLY A 169 31.45 -13.12 23.42
N ALA A 170 30.77 -14.22 23.05
CA ALA A 170 29.40 -14.47 23.48
C ALA A 170 29.30 -14.43 25.00
N VAL A 171 28.17 -13.95 25.53
CA VAL A 171 27.91 -13.79 26.96
C VAL A 171 26.68 -14.58 27.36
N GLU A 172 26.75 -15.26 28.49
CA GLU A 172 25.66 -16.02 29.09
C GLU A 172 25.46 -15.61 30.55
N HIS A 173 24.20 -15.44 30.97
CA HIS A 173 23.83 -15.19 32.36
C HIS A 173 23.64 -16.53 33.06
N ARG A 174 24.20 -16.67 34.26
CA ARG A 174 24.03 -17.86 35.12
C ARG A 174 23.89 -17.45 36.57
N ASN A 175 23.51 -18.41 37.41
CA ASN A 175 23.43 -18.24 38.87
C ASN A 175 22.58 -17.03 39.28
N GLU A 176 21.39 -16.90 38.68
CA GLU A 176 20.46 -15.83 39.01
C GLU A 176 20.00 -15.93 40.46
N VAL A 177 19.96 -14.78 41.14
CA VAL A 177 19.50 -14.64 42.51
C VAL A 177 18.47 -13.51 42.51
N ALA A 178 17.22 -13.84 42.84
CA ALA A 178 16.15 -12.87 42.87
C ALA A 178 16.45 -11.70 43.82
N ALA A 179 15.97 -10.51 43.47
CA ALA A 179 16.03 -9.32 44.30
C ALA A 179 15.48 -9.62 45.71
N PHE A 180 16.15 -9.08 46.73
CA PHE A 180 15.79 -9.36 48.13
C PHE A 180 14.44 -8.73 48.54
N GLY A 181 13.94 -7.78 47.76
CA GLY A 181 12.83 -6.92 48.15
C GLY A 181 13.22 -5.94 49.26
N HIS A 182 12.27 -5.08 49.63
CA HIS A 182 12.49 -4.13 50.71
C HIS A 182 12.15 -4.73 52.08
N LYS A 183 13.16 -4.82 52.94
CA LYS A 183 12.96 -5.08 54.37
C LYS A 183 12.64 -3.78 55.11
N MET A 184 11.38 -3.37 55.02
CA MET A 184 10.85 -2.18 55.68
C MET A 184 10.85 -2.32 57.20
N ASN A 185 11.17 -1.24 57.92
CA ASN A 185 11.02 -1.16 59.38
C ASN A 185 9.52 -1.12 59.80
N ALA A 186 9.25 -1.02 61.10
CA ALA A 186 7.88 -0.97 61.64
C ALA A 186 7.10 0.33 61.31
N GLY A 187 7.74 1.29 60.65
CA GLY A 187 7.18 2.60 60.36
C GLY A 187 7.28 3.56 61.55
N GLU A 188 7.79 4.76 61.29
CA GLU A 188 7.96 5.81 62.30
C GLU A 188 6.97 6.95 62.03
N VAL A 189 6.27 7.41 63.07
CA VAL A 189 5.34 8.54 62.96
C VAL A 189 6.15 9.83 63.00
N VAL A 190 6.38 10.42 61.82
CA VAL A 190 7.12 11.67 61.67
C VAL A 190 6.22 12.90 61.81
N ILE A 191 4.92 12.77 61.49
CA ILE A 191 3.90 13.80 61.72
C ILE A 191 2.73 13.15 62.44
N LYS A 192 2.43 13.61 63.66
CA LYS A 192 1.27 13.11 64.43
C LYS A 192 -0.03 13.66 63.82
N PRO A 193 -1.08 12.83 63.64
CA PRO A 193 -2.39 13.33 63.22
C PRO A 193 -3.00 14.22 64.30
N THR A 194 -3.79 15.20 63.87
CA THR A 194 -4.64 16.03 64.71
C THR A 194 -6.11 15.78 64.38
N ALA A 195 -7.02 16.46 65.08
CA ALA A 195 -8.47 16.35 64.81
C ALA A 195 -8.86 16.76 63.38
N THR A 196 -8.10 17.66 62.76
CA THR A 196 -8.41 18.22 61.44
C THR A 196 -7.34 17.96 60.39
N THR A 197 -6.16 17.47 60.78
CA THR A 197 -5.01 17.26 59.88
C THR A 197 -4.52 15.83 59.97
N SER A 198 -4.38 15.16 58.83
CA SER A 198 -3.77 13.83 58.75
C SER A 198 -2.31 13.84 59.20
N GLY A 199 -1.86 12.75 59.82
CA GLY A 199 -0.47 12.50 60.14
C GLY A 199 0.25 11.75 59.02
N VAL A 200 1.54 11.49 59.23
CA VAL A 200 2.39 10.74 58.28
C VAL A 200 3.23 9.73 59.04
N ARG A 201 3.20 8.48 58.57
CA ARG A 201 4.13 7.41 58.97
C ARG A 201 5.09 7.14 57.81
N VAL A 202 6.38 7.00 58.12
CA VAL A 202 7.41 6.67 57.13
C VAL A 202 8.01 5.31 57.46
N TYR A 203 7.96 4.39 56.50
CA TYR A 203 8.67 3.12 56.52
C TYR A 203 10.01 3.30 55.81
N THR A 204 11.09 2.79 56.40
CA THR A 204 12.44 2.86 55.81
C THR A 204 13.00 1.46 55.63
N CYS A 205 13.51 1.14 54.45
CA CYS A 205 14.18 -0.11 54.16
C CYS A 205 15.54 -0.15 54.86
N SER A 206 15.77 -1.17 55.67
CA SER A 206 17.03 -1.36 56.41
C SER A 206 18.25 -1.68 55.53
N VAL A 207 18.03 -2.03 54.26
CA VAL A 207 19.11 -2.46 53.34
C VAL A 207 19.50 -1.35 52.38
N CYS A 208 18.55 -0.71 51.70
CA CYS A 208 18.83 0.33 50.70
C CYS A 208 18.44 1.76 51.14
N GLY A 209 17.78 1.92 52.29
CA GLY A 209 17.33 3.23 52.77
C GLY A 209 16.10 3.80 52.06
N GLU A 210 15.52 3.10 51.08
CA GLU A 210 14.28 3.56 50.44
C GLU A 210 13.15 3.75 51.45
N THR A 211 12.40 4.82 51.27
CA THR A 211 11.32 5.19 52.17
C THR A 211 9.96 5.11 51.50
N LYS A 212 8.96 4.58 52.20
CA LYS A 212 7.55 4.61 51.81
C LYS A 212 6.76 5.40 52.85
N ALA A 213 6.04 6.43 52.43
CA ALA A 213 5.17 7.20 53.31
C ALA A 213 3.72 6.69 53.25
N GLU A 214 3.05 6.68 54.39
CA GLU A 214 1.64 6.35 54.53
C GLU A 214 0.93 7.45 55.33
N THR A 215 -0.22 7.88 54.83
CA THR A 215 -1.06 8.88 55.49
C THR A 215 -1.80 8.24 56.66
N ILE A 216 -1.65 8.82 57.85
CA ILE A 216 -2.44 8.47 59.03
C ILE A 216 -3.67 9.38 59.04
N PRO A 217 -4.91 8.85 58.99
CA PRO A 217 -6.10 9.70 59.01
C PRO A 217 -6.16 10.64 60.22
N ALA A 218 -6.78 11.80 60.05
CA ALA A 218 -7.08 12.72 61.16
C ALA A 218 -7.92 12.00 62.23
N THR A 219 -7.73 12.36 63.50
CA THR A 219 -8.43 11.69 64.62
C THR A 219 -9.92 12.02 64.70
N GLY A 220 -10.38 12.98 63.88
CA GLY A 220 -11.73 13.52 63.93
C GLY A 220 -11.90 14.56 65.04
N LEU A 221 -12.84 15.49 64.85
CA LEU A 221 -13.32 16.36 65.92
C LEU A 221 -14.23 15.54 66.85
N PRO A 222 -14.18 15.77 68.17
CA PRO A 222 -15.10 15.11 69.08
C PRO A 222 -16.55 15.42 68.69
N SER A 223 -17.42 14.43 68.76
CA SER A 223 -18.83 14.50 68.33
C SER A 223 -19.69 15.49 69.14
N VAL A 224 -19.10 16.16 70.14
CA VAL A 224 -19.79 17.03 71.09
C VAL A 224 -18.87 18.20 71.46
N CYS A 225 -19.38 19.44 71.37
CA CYS A 225 -18.67 20.63 71.83
C CYS A 225 -18.48 20.58 73.35
N PRO A 226 -17.26 20.80 73.89
CA PRO A 226 -17.05 20.97 75.32
C PRO A 226 -17.51 22.39 75.71
N GLY A 227 -18.80 22.54 75.97
CA GLY A 227 -19.43 23.80 76.35
C GLY A 227 -20.84 23.88 75.78
N GLY A 228 -21.80 23.31 76.51
CA GLY A 228 -23.22 23.64 76.36
C GLY A 228 -23.54 25.00 76.96
#